data_AF-A0A9E0Y3A2-F1
#
_entry.id   AF-A0A9E0Y3A2-F1
#
_cell.length_a   1.000
_cell.length_b   1.000
_cell.length_c   1.000
_cell.angle_alpha   90.00
_cell.angle_beta   90.00
_cell.angle_gamma   90.00
#
_symmetry.space_group_name_H-M   'P 1'
#
loop_
_entity.id
_entity.type
_entity.pdbx_description
1 polymer ?
#
loop_
_entity_poly.entity_id
_entity_poly.type
_entity_poly.pdbx_seq_one_letter_code
_entity_poly.pdbx_strand_id
1 'polypeptide(L)'
;MMRTLYVIMVLCTLGCASPPDVAEHQLAQTEVPGTTVQRPDDPGSAYAALLASPTSGAAQRDWFKAFPADHAELRQLFGFEEVTPDSVVFGPYYEQGDPMITAFFNLDSVPVEQVAGKAIGIAMNGVWQEDGVGLFQFHLTRHFATWTGTYLRLLDALSAAEQAGFWRFYTDGPEAYPADDKAQLRSQLSKNARQLVVVDSVLKLPRPEH
;
A
#
# COMPACT_ATOMS: atom_id res chain seq x y z
N MET A 1 81.65 26.58 8.81
CA MET A 1 81.59 27.78 9.68
C MET A 1 81.30 29.00 8.81
N MET A 2 80.46 29.93 9.30
CA MET A 2 80.06 31.24 8.71
C MET A 2 79.05 31.13 7.55
N ARG A 3 77.75 31.40 7.78
CA ARG A 3 77.04 32.72 7.74
C ARG A 3 77.26 33.41 6.38
N THR A 4 76.21 33.77 5.64
CA THR A 4 75.63 35.13 5.70
C THR A 4 74.34 35.24 4.88
N LEU A 5 73.37 35.98 5.42
CA LEU A 5 72.11 36.43 4.79
C LEU A 5 72.33 37.45 3.67
N TYR A 6 71.45 37.47 2.67
CA TYR A 6 71.06 38.71 1.94
C TYR A 6 69.54 38.67 1.72
N VAL A 7 68.79 39.46 2.48
CA VAL A 7 68.28 40.82 2.18
C VAL A 7 67.15 40.82 1.14
N ILE A 8 66.03 41.29 1.68
CA ILE A 8 64.69 41.52 1.15
C ILE A 8 64.71 42.63 0.08
N MET A 9 63.89 42.50 -0.97
CA MET A 9 63.29 43.65 -1.63
C MET A 9 61.80 43.39 -1.85
N VAL A 10 60.99 44.08 -1.05
CA VAL A 10 59.54 44.22 -1.18
C VAL A 10 59.26 45.27 -2.24
N LEU A 11 58.30 45.01 -3.13
CA LEU A 11 57.57 46.05 -3.82
C LEU A 11 56.10 45.65 -3.90
N CYS A 12 55.29 46.37 -3.13
CA CYS A 12 53.85 46.30 -3.06
C CYS A 12 53.21 46.87 -4.33
N THR A 13 52.17 46.20 -4.83
CA THR A 13 51.03 46.88 -5.45
C THR A 13 49.74 46.30 -4.88
N LEU A 14 49.00 47.16 -4.18
CA LEU A 14 47.65 46.91 -3.68
C LEU A 14 46.66 46.90 -4.85
N GLY A 15 45.86 45.85 -4.96
CA GLY A 15 44.66 45.76 -5.77
C GLY A 15 43.62 44.96 -5.00
N CYS A 16 42.45 45.56 -4.79
CA CYS A 16 41.43 45.15 -3.81
C CYS A 16 40.87 43.72 -4.00
N ALA A 17 40.52 43.15 -2.85
CA ALA A 17 40.06 41.79 -2.64
C ALA A 17 38.66 41.48 -3.20
N SER A 18 38.47 40.23 -3.61
CA SER A 18 37.24 39.43 -3.47
C SER A 18 37.66 37.95 -3.37
N PRO A 19 36.99 37.13 -2.52
CA PRO A 19 37.53 35.85 -2.03
C PRO A 19 37.49 34.73 -3.09
N PRO A 20 38.44 33.76 -3.04
CA PRO A 20 38.56 32.75 -4.09
C PRO A 20 37.59 31.57 -3.91
N ASP A 21 37.07 31.14 -5.06
CA ASP A 21 36.33 29.92 -5.35
C ASP A 21 36.92 28.67 -4.71
N VAL A 22 36.03 27.85 -4.16
CA VAL A 22 36.33 26.48 -3.72
C VAL A 22 36.38 25.58 -4.95
N ALA A 23 37.56 25.00 -5.17
CA ALA A 23 37.89 24.12 -6.28
C ALA A 23 36.92 22.92 -6.42
N GLU A 24 36.38 22.76 -7.62
CA GLU A 24 35.74 21.52 -8.08
C GLU A 24 36.77 20.37 -8.08
N HIS A 25 36.57 19.39 -7.21
CA HIS A 25 37.16 18.06 -7.36
C HIS A 25 36.14 17.17 -8.09
N GLN A 26 36.35 17.00 -9.40
CA GLN A 26 35.77 15.89 -10.16
C GLN A 26 36.33 14.58 -9.61
N LEU A 27 35.55 13.88 -8.81
CA LEU A 27 35.75 12.47 -8.52
C LEU A 27 34.82 11.66 -9.43
N ALA A 28 35.46 10.95 -10.35
CA ALA A 28 34.85 9.97 -11.22
C ALA A 28 34.06 8.94 -10.39
N GLN A 29 32.74 8.91 -10.57
CA GLN A 29 31.92 7.79 -10.14
C GLN A 29 32.00 6.73 -11.24
N THR A 30 32.81 5.70 -11.00
CA THR A 30 32.70 4.40 -11.66
C THR A 30 31.32 3.84 -11.35
N GLU A 31 30.41 3.91 -12.33
CA GLU A 31 29.17 3.16 -12.30
C GLU A 31 29.50 1.66 -12.33
N VAL A 32 29.29 1.00 -11.19
CA VAL A 32 29.12 -0.44 -11.15
C VAL A 32 27.81 -0.73 -11.89
N PRO A 33 27.75 -1.65 -12.87
CA PRO A 33 26.49 -2.04 -13.47
C PRO A 33 25.70 -2.83 -12.41
N GLY A 34 24.97 -2.08 -11.61
CA GLY A 34 23.86 -2.60 -10.84
C GLY A 34 22.91 -3.20 -11.86
N THR A 35 22.76 -4.51 -11.83
CA THR A 35 21.60 -5.15 -12.45
C THR A 35 20.40 -4.56 -11.72
N THR A 36 19.81 -3.51 -12.27
CA THR A 36 18.49 -3.06 -11.88
C THR A 36 17.58 -4.23 -12.20
N VAL A 37 17.26 -5.05 -11.20
CA VAL A 37 16.11 -5.93 -11.28
C VAL A 37 14.92 -4.98 -11.36
N GLN A 38 14.47 -4.67 -12.58
CA GLN A 38 13.23 -3.93 -12.79
C GLN A 38 12.11 -4.71 -12.09
N ARG A 39 11.47 -4.09 -11.09
CA ARG A 39 10.18 -4.56 -10.59
C ARG A 39 9.22 -4.51 -11.79
N PRO A 40 8.58 -5.61 -12.20
CA PRO A 40 7.72 -5.59 -13.39
C PRO A 40 6.40 -4.81 -13.26
N ASP A 41 6.18 -4.03 -12.19
CA ASP A 41 4.83 -3.84 -11.65
C ASP A 41 4.50 -2.37 -11.35
N ASP A 42 4.37 -1.52 -12.38
CA ASP A 42 3.66 -0.23 -12.24
C ASP A 42 2.13 -0.50 -12.28
N PRO A 43 1.36 -0.21 -11.21
CA PRO A 43 -0.07 -0.47 -11.17
C PRO A 43 -0.83 0.19 -12.33
N GLY A 44 -0.44 1.40 -12.73
CA GLY A 44 -1.07 2.12 -13.84
C GLY A 44 -0.90 1.39 -15.18
N SER A 45 0.33 0.96 -15.49
CA SER A 45 0.64 0.23 -16.72
C SER A 45 -0.03 -1.14 -16.77
N ALA A 46 -0.03 -1.88 -15.66
CA ALA A 46 -0.70 -3.17 -15.56
C ALA A 46 -2.22 -3.03 -15.73
N TYR A 47 -2.82 -2.01 -15.12
CA TYR A 47 -4.24 -1.71 -15.28
C TYR A 47 -4.58 -1.25 -16.71
N ALA A 48 -3.76 -0.42 -17.33
CA ALA A 48 -3.94 0.00 -18.72
C ALA A 48 -3.88 -1.19 -19.69
N ALA A 49 -2.95 -2.13 -19.46
CA ALA A 49 -2.87 -3.37 -20.23
C ALA A 49 -4.12 -4.26 -20.03
N LEU A 50 -4.63 -4.33 -18.80
CA LEU A 50 -5.89 -5.01 -18.51
C LEU A 50 -7.07 -4.36 -19.24
N LEU A 51 -7.19 -3.03 -19.23
CA LEU A 51 -8.24 -2.32 -19.96
C LEU A 51 -8.17 -2.54 -21.47
N ALA A 52 -6.96 -2.59 -22.03
CA ALA A 52 -6.75 -2.85 -23.46
C ALA A 52 -7.10 -4.30 -23.85
N SER A 53 -7.07 -5.24 -22.91
CA SER A 53 -7.30 -6.67 -23.16
C SER A 53 -7.90 -7.37 -21.93
N PRO A 54 -9.17 -7.10 -21.59
CA PRO A 54 -9.76 -7.52 -20.31
C PRO A 54 -9.91 -9.04 -20.16
N THR A 55 -10.03 -9.77 -21.26
CA THR A 55 -10.12 -11.24 -21.27
C THR A 55 -8.75 -11.93 -21.36
N SER A 56 -7.66 -11.17 -21.46
CA SER A 56 -6.31 -11.73 -21.49
C SER A 56 -5.91 -12.20 -20.10
N GLY A 57 -5.77 -13.52 -19.94
CA GLY A 57 -5.32 -14.07 -18.67
C GLY A 57 -3.92 -13.61 -18.25
N ALA A 58 -3.06 -13.23 -19.21
CA ALA A 58 -1.77 -12.61 -18.89
C ALA A 58 -1.96 -11.23 -18.25
N ALA A 59 -2.74 -10.35 -18.89
CA ALA A 59 -3.01 -9.00 -18.37
C ALA A 59 -3.70 -9.04 -17.00
N GLN A 60 -4.64 -9.96 -16.80
CA GLN A 60 -5.28 -10.16 -15.50
C GLN A 60 -4.30 -10.61 -14.42
N ARG A 61 -3.38 -11.54 -14.72
CA ARG A 61 -2.36 -11.99 -13.76
C ARG A 61 -1.34 -10.89 -13.45
N ASP A 62 -1.01 -10.05 -14.42
CA ASP A 62 -0.08 -8.95 -14.20
C ASP A 62 -0.74 -7.84 -13.38
N TRP A 63 -2.03 -7.54 -13.62
CA TRP A 63 -2.80 -6.67 -12.72
C TRP A 63 -2.88 -7.23 -11.30
N PHE A 64 -3.14 -8.53 -11.14
CA PHE A 64 -3.14 -9.17 -9.82
C PHE A 64 -1.82 -8.99 -9.08
N LYS A 65 -0.67 -9.11 -9.76
CA LYS A 65 0.64 -8.92 -9.14
C LYS A 65 0.86 -7.45 -8.74
N ALA A 66 0.52 -6.53 -9.64
CA ALA A 66 0.73 -5.10 -9.45
C ALA A 66 -0.26 -4.44 -8.47
N PHE A 67 -1.42 -5.06 -8.22
CA PHE A 67 -2.35 -4.62 -7.18
C PHE A 67 -1.67 -4.65 -5.80
N PRO A 68 -2.00 -3.73 -4.87
CA PRO A 68 -1.46 -3.71 -3.51
C PRO A 68 -1.27 -5.09 -2.87
N ALA A 69 -0.15 -5.28 -2.20
CA ALA A 69 0.14 -6.48 -1.43
C ALA A 69 -0.41 -6.39 0.00
N ASP A 70 -0.54 -5.18 0.55
CA ASP A 70 -0.98 -4.91 1.91
C ASP A 70 -1.78 -3.60 2.03
N HIS A 71 -2.26 -3.30 3.25
CA HIS A 71 -3.03 -2.08 3.53
C HIS A 71 -2.24 -0.79 3.28
N ALA A 72 -0.93 -0.78 3.57
CA ALA A 72 -0.11 0.41 3.42
C ALA A 72 0.02 0.78 1.94
N GLU A 73 0.29 -0.20 1.07
CA GLU A 73 0.30 0.00 -0.38
C GLU A 73 -1.10 0.40 -0.90
N LEU A 74 -2.18 -0.20 -0.37
CA LEU A 74 -3.55 0.18 -0.75
C LEU A 74 -3.83 1.65 -0.44
N ARG A 75 -3.52 2.11 0.79
CA ARG A 75 -3.70 3.49 1.21
C ARG A 75 -2.81 4.43 0.42
N GLN A 76 -1.55 4.06 0.18
CA GLN A 76 -0.63 4.87 -0.60
C GLN A 76 -1.13 5.11 -2.03
N LEU A 77 -1.73 4.09 -2.66
CA LEU A 77 -2.17 4.17 -4.06
C LEU A 77 -3.55 4.81 -4.23
N PHE A 78 -4.49 4.49 -3.34
CA PHE A 78 -5.91 4.82 -3.52
C PHE A 78 -6.52 5.67 -2.39
N GLY A 79 -5.82 5.82 -1.27
CA GLY A 79 -6.28 6.62 -0.14
C GLY A 79 -5.71 8.03 -0.16
N PHE A 80 -5.71 8.63 1.03
CA PHE A 80 -5.08 9.92 1.28
C PHE A 80 -4.35 9.93 2.63
N GLU A 81 -3.58 10.98 2.85
CA GLU A 81 -2.92 11.26 4.11
C GLU A 81 -3.11 12.74 4.48
N GLU A 82 -3.71 12.97 5.65
CA GLU A 82 -3.73 14.29 6.27
C GLU A 82 -2.33 14.60 6.82
N VAL A 83 -1.63 15.55 6.20
CA VAL A 83 -0.30 16.01 6.63
C VAL A 83 -0.44 17.11 7.67
N THR A 84 -1.44 17.98 7.50
CA THR A 84 -1.86 19.01 8.45
C THR A 84 -3.38 19.12 8.42
N PRO A 85 -4.04 19.81 9.37
CA PRO A 85 -5.49 20.02 9.34
C PRO A 85 -6.03 20.64 8.04
N ASP A 86 -5.17 21.30 7.26
CA ASP A 86 -5.53 21.97 6.00
C ASP A 86 -4.79 21.39 4.78
N SER A 87 -4.12 20.23 4.91
CA SER A 87 -3.30 19.65 3.84
C SER A 87 -3.47 18.14 3.74
N VAL A 88 -3.91 17.71 2.57
CA VAL A 88 -4.12 16.31 2.23
C VAL A 88 -3.24 15.94 1.03
N VAL A 89 -2.56 14.80 1.12
CA VAL A 89 -1.86 14.17 0.00
C VAL A 89 -2.68 12.97 -0.47
N PHE A 90 -3.09 13.01 -1.74
CA PHE A 90 -3.84 11.92 -2.36
C PHE A 90 -2.91 10.91 -3.01
N GLY A 91 -3.29 9.63 -2.96
CA GLY A 91 -2.62 8.58 -3.71
C GLY A 91 -2.69 8.83 -5.23
N PRO A 92 -1.71 8.35 -6.01
CA PRO A 92 -1.62 8.58 -7.46
C PRO A 92 -2.83 8.08 -8.24
N TYR A 93 -3.59 7.12 -7.69
CA TYR A 93 -4.78 6.55 -8.31
C TYR A 93 -6.06 6.82 -7.52
N TYR A 94 -6.06 7.81 -6.63
CA TYR A 94 -7.23 8.18 -5.80
C TYR A 94 -8.52 8.32 -6.65
N GLU A 95 -8.48 9.13 -7.71
CA GLU A 95 -9.62 9.35 -8.63
C GLU A 95 -10.03 8.10 -9.43
N GLN A 96 -9.12 7.12 -9.55
CA GLN A 96 -9.32 5.89 -10.31
C GLN A 96 -9.53 4.68 -9.39
N GLY A 97 -9.70 4.92 -8.08
CA GLY A 97 -9.77 3.89 -7.05
C GLY A 97 -10.85 2.85 -7.31
N ASP A 98 -12.10 3.29 -7.49
CA ASP A 98 -13.23 2.36 -7.70
C ASP A 98 -13.03 1.44 -8.92
N PRO A 99 -12.75 1.93 -10.15
CA PRO A 99 -12.61 1.04 -11.30
C PRO A 99 -11.36 0.14 -11.22
N MET A 100 -10.28 0.56 -10.56
CA MET A 100 -9.09 -0.28 -10.36
C MET A 100 -9.34 -1.37 -9.31
N ILE A 101 -9.92 -1.01 -8.16
CA ILE A 101 -10.28 -1.96 -7.09
C ILE A 101 -11.33 -2.95 -7.59
N THR A 102 -12.35 -2.49 -8.31
CA THR A 102 -13.36 -3.34 -8.93
C THR A 102 -12.71 -4.38 -9.87
N ALA A 103 -11.74 -3.97 -10.68
CA ALA A 103 -11.05 -4.87 -11.60
C ALA A 103 -10.26 -5.96 -10.86
N PHE A 104 -9.68 -5.68 -9.69
CA PHE A 104 -8.99 -6.68 -8.89
C PHE A 104 -9.92 -7.81 -8.41
N PHE A 105 -11.15 -7.49 -8.00
CA PHE A 105 -12.12 -8.49 -7.54
C PHE A 105 -12.84 -9.24 -8.67
N ASN A 106 -12.67 -8.82 -9.93
CA ASN A 106 -13.31 -9.41 -11.11
C ASN A 106 -12.31 -10.16 -12.03
N LEU A 107 -11.20 -10.68 -11.47
CA LEU A 107 -10.20 -11.41 -12.26
C LEU A 107 -10.60 -12.87 -12.45
N ASP A 108 -11.11 -13.20 -13.63
CA ASP A 108 -11.54 -14.56 -13.99
C ASP A 108 -10.39 -15.56 -14.22
N SER A 109 -9.21 -15.07 -14.58
CA SER A 109 -8.03 -15.87 -14.90
C SER A 109 -7.09 -16.11 -13.71
N VAL A 110 -7.45 -15.56 -12.54
CA VAL A 110 -6.73 -15.74 -11.29
C VAL A 110 -7.60 -16.59 -10.36
N PRO A 111 -7.09 -17.70 -9.81
CA PRO A 111 -7.87 -18.52 -8.89
C PRO A 111 -8.40 -17.71 -7.71
N VAL A 112 -9.67 -17.94 -7.35
CA VAL A 112 -10.35 -17.20 -6.29
C VAL A 112 -9.60 -17.28 -4.96
N GLU A 113 -8.91 -18.38 -4.67
CA GLU A 113 -8.04 -18.52 -3.49
C GLU A 113 -6.92 -17.47 -3.45
N GLN A 114 -6.35 -17.10 -4.59
CA GLN A 114 -5.27 -16.12 -4.67
C GLN A 114 -5.83 -14.70 -4.48
N VAL A 115 -6.97 -14.39 -5.10
CA VAL A 115 -7.67 -13.11 -4.90
C VAL A 115 -8.09 -12.95 -3.43
N ALA A 116 -8.75 -13.97 -2.87
CA ALA A 116 -9.18 -13.97 -1.47
C ALA A 116 -7.98 -13.89 -0.51
N GLY A 117 -6.91 -14.64 -0.78
CA GLY A 117 -5.68 -14.60 0.03
C GLY A 117 -5.03 -13.22 0.05
N LYS A 118 -4.86 -12.57 -1.11
CA LYS A 118 -4.34 -11.20 -1.19
C LYS A 118 -5.29 -10.21 -0.50
N ALA A 119 -6.60 -10.35 -0.70
CA ALA A 119 -7.57 -9.47 -0.05
C ALA A 119 -7.58 -9.59 1.49
N ILE A 120 -7.41 -10.81 2.02
CA ILE A 120 -7.20 -11.04 3.46
C ILE A 120 -5.87 -10.41 3.93
N GLY A 121 -4.81 -10.56 3.14
CA GLY A 121 -3.50 -9.93 3.39
C GLY A 121 -3.57 -8.41 3.54
N ILE A 122 -4.32 -7.75 2.66
CA ILE A 122 -4.58 -6.32 2.74
C ILE A 122 -5.42 -5.98 3.98
N ALA A 123 -6.48 -6.74 4.25
CA ALA A 123 -7.40 -6.43 5.34
C ALA A 123 -6.83 -6.69 6.75
N MET A 124 -5.92 -7.66 6.95
CA MET A 124 -5.54 -8.10 8.30
C MET A 124 -4.88 -7.03 9.18
N ASN A 125 -4.23 -6.03 8.56
CA ASN A 125 -3.59 -4.91 9.26
C ASN A 125 -4.27 -3.58 8.93
N GLY A 126 -5.45 -3.63 8.32
CA GLY A 126 -6.16 -2.46 7.87
C GLY A 126 -6.96 -1.78 8.97
N VAL A 127 -7.04 -0.46 8.85
CA VAL A 127 -8.03 0.38 9.51
C VAL A 127 -8.87 1.01 8.41
N TRP A 128 -10.19 1.09 8.63
CA TRP A 128 -11.07 1.72 7.67
C TRP A 128 -10.70 3.20 7.50
N GLN A 129 -10.80 3.70 6.28
CA GLN A 129 -10.76 5.12 5.94
C GLN A 129 -11.74 5.31 4.77
N GLU A 130 -12.15 6.55 4.53
CA GLU A 130 -13.02 6.86 3.38
C GLU A 130 -12.31 6.62 2.03
N ASP A 131 -13.07 6.78 0.95
CA ASP A 131 -12.61 6.61 -0.44
C ASP A 131 -11.99 5.25 -0.75
N GLY A 132 -10.75 5.20 -1.25
CA GLY A 132 -10.13 3.98 -1.78
C GLY A 132 -10.11 2.81 -0.78
N VAL A 133 -9.91 3.07 0.51
CA VAL A 133 -9.92 2.03 1.55
C VAL A 133 -11.35 1.53 1.79
N GLY A 134 -12.32 2.44 1.88
CA GLY A 134 -13.74 2.11 2.01
C GLY A 134 -14.29 1.36 0.79
N LEU A 135 -13.87 1.74 -0.42
CA LEU A 135 -14.20 1.06 -1.67
C LEU A 135 -13.64 -0.36 -1.69
N PHE A 136 -12.38 -0.54 -1.26
CA PHE A 136 -11.81 -1.88 -1.13
C PHE A 136 -12.60 -2.74 -0.13
N GLN A 137 -12.95 -2.19 1.04
CA GLN A 137 -13.77 -2.91 2.03
C GLN A 137 -15.15 -3.28 1.44
N PHE A 138 -15.80 -2.36 0.74
CA PHE A 138 -17.08 -2.62 0.05
C PHE A 138 -16.98 -3.80 -0.91
N HIS A 139 -15.99 -3.80 -1.82
CA HIS A 139 -15.81 -4.91 -2.77
C HIS A 139 -15.38 -6.21 -2.08
N LEU A 140 -14.56 -6.13 -1.03
CA LEU A 140 -14.19 -7.26 -0.19
C LEU A 140 -15.43 -7.93 0.44
N THR A 141 -16.35 -7.16 1.03
CA THR A 141 -17.55 -7.75 1.67
C THR A 141 -18.44 -8.47 0.66
N ARG A 142 -18.58 -7.93 -0.55
CA ARG A 142 -19.35 -8.57 -1.64
C ARG A 142 -18.67 -9.83 -2.13
N HIS A 143 -17.35 -9.79 -2.37
CA HIS A 143 -16.59 -10.95 -2.79
C HIS A 143 -16.58 -12.05 -1.71
N PHE A 144 -16.49 -11.68 -0.43
CA PHE A 144 -16.64 -12.58 0.71
C PHE A 144 -18.02 -13.25 0.73
N ALA A 145 -19.11 -12.51 0.49
CA ALA A 145 -20.46 -13.06 0.47
C ALA A 145 -20.66 -14.09 -0.66
N THR A 146 -20.01 -13.89 -1.81
CA THR A 146 -20.02 -14.86 -2.92
C THR A 146 -19.17 -16.09 -2.61
N TRP A 147 -18.00 -15.90 -1.99
CA TRP A 147 -16.99 -16.95 -1.81
C TRP A 147 -16.71 -17.30 -0.36
N THR A 148 -17.75 -17.26 0.49
CA THR A 148 -17.63 -17.39 1.95
C THR A 148 -16.82 -18.63 2.36
N GLY A 149 -17.07 -19.79 1.76
CA GLY A 149 -16.33 -21.01 2.09
C GLY A 149 -14.82 -20.91 1.82
N THR A 150 -14.42 -20.22 0.76
CA THR A 150 -13.01 -20.00 0.42
C THR A 150 -12.35 -19.09 1.45
N TYR A 151 -12.96 -17.96 1.78
CA TYR A 151 -12.45 -17.04 2.79
C TYR A 151 -12.34 -17.71 4.16
N LEU A 152 -13.39 -18.40 4.61
CA LEU A 152 -13.37 -19.04 5.93
C LEU A 152 -12.28 -20.10 6.05
N ARG A 153 -12.07 -20.91 5.00
CA ARG A 153 -10.95 -21.86 4.97
C ARG A 153 -9.59 -21.17 5.09
N LEU A 154 -9.39 -20.06 4.37
CA LEU A 154 -8.14 -19.30 4.42
C LEU A 154 -7.94 -18.64 5.80
N LEU A 155 -8.97 -18.03 6.36
CA LEU A 155 -8.95 -17.42 7.69
C LEU A 155 -8.67 -18.47 8.80
N ASP A 156 -9.25 -19.66 8.69
CA ASP A 156 -9.03 -20.74 9.65
C ASP A 156 -7.57 -21.24 9.68
N ALA A 157 -6.80 -21.02 8.61
CA ALA A 157 -5.38 -21.34 8.55
C ALA A 157 -4.47 -20.28 9.21
N LEU A 158 -4.99 -19.08 9.50
CA LEU A 158 -4.23 -17.99 10.12
C LEU A 158 -4.19 -18.10 11.64
N SER A 159 -3.29 -17.33 12.26
CA SER A 159 -3.27 -17.14 13.72
C SER A 159 -4.52 -16.40 14.21
N ALA A 160 -4.82 -16.50 15.51
CA ALA A 160 -5.96 -15.79 16.09
C ALA A 160 -5.85 -14.26 15.95
N ALA A 161 -4.63 -13.72 16.01
CA ALA A 161 -4.39 -12.29 15.86
C ALA A 161 -4.69 -11.81 14.42
N GLU A 162 -4.23 -12.54 13.42
CA GLU A 162 -4.50 -12.22 12.01
C GLU A 162 -5.98 -12.34 11.65
N GLN A 163 -6.68 -13.35 12.19
CA GLN A 163 -8.13 -13.48 12.04
C GLN A 163 -8.86 -12.27 12.65
N ALA A 164 -8.47 -11.88 13.86
CA ALA A 164 -9.06 -10.72 14.53
C ALA A 164 -8.79 -9.44 13.74
N GLY A 165 -7.58 -9.27 13.19
CA GLY A 165 -7.22 -8.15 12.33
C GLY A 165 -8.10 -8.05 11.09
N PHE A 166 -8.30 -9.16 10.37
CA PHE A 166 -9.21 -9.22 9.22
C PHE A 166 -10.62 -8.81 9.60
N TRP A 167 -11.19 -9.40 10.65
CA TRP A 167 -12.56 -9.12 11.06
C TRP A 167 -12.73 -7.71 11.61
N ARG A 168 -11.68 -7.15 12.21
CA ARG A 168 -11.65 -5.77 12.64
C ARG A 168 -11.83 -4.88 11.43
N PHE A 169 -10.96 -4.99 10.43
CA PHE A 169 -11.12 -4.23 9.18
C PHE A 169 -12.47 -4.49 8.50
N TYR A 170 -12.94 -5.73 8.42
CA TYR A 170 -14.20 -6.08 7.76
C TYR A 170 -15.43 -5.39 8.40
N THR A 171 -15.40 -5.18 9.70
CA THR A 171 -16.52 -4.61 10.48
C THR A 171 -16.30 -3.16 10.91
N ASP A 172 -15.19 -2.56 10.47
CA ASP A 172 -14.82 -1.19 10.77
C ASP A 172 -15.57 -0.19 9.88
N GLY A 173 -15.62 1.08 10.29
CA GLY A 173 -16.35 2.11 9.56
C GLY A 173 -16.52 3.42 10.32
N PRO A 174 -17.13 4.43 9.67
CA PRO A 174 -17.31 5.77 10.24
C PRO A 174 -18.26 5.75 11.44
N GLU A 175 -19.12 4.73 11.53
CA GLU A 175 -20.04 4.47 12.64
C GLU A 175 -19.87 3.05 13.19
N ALA A 176 -20.62 2.70 14.24
CA ALA A 176 -20.65 1.34 14.74
C ALA A 176 -21.23 0.36 13.69
N TYR A 177 -20.71 -0.87 13.64
CA TYR A 177 -21.15 -1.87 12.67
C TYR A 177 -22.68 -2.08 12.75
N PRO A 178 -23.44 -1.88 11.65
CA PRO A 178 -24.90 -1.88 11.69
C PRO A 178 -25.49 -3.19 12.23
N ALA A 179 -26.61 -3.08 12.94
CA ALA A 179 -27.24 -4.24 13.59
C ALA A 179 -27.71 -5.30 12.59
N ASP A 180 -28.24 -4.87 11.43
CA ASP A 180 -28.70 -5.77 10.37
C ASP A 180 -27.53 -6.48 9.69
N ASP A 181 -26.45 -5.75 9.39
CA ASP A 181 -25.21 -6.32 8.82
C ASP A 181 -24.56 -7.30 9.79
N LYS A 182 -24.57 -7.00 11.09
CA LYS A 182 -24.15 -7.93 12.14
C LYS A 182 -24.97 -9.22 12.14
N ALA A 183 -26.29 -9.11 12.03
CA ALA A 183 -27.16 -10.28 11.98
C ALA A 183 -26.90 -11.13 10.71
N GLN A 184 -26.73 -10.47 9.56
CA GLN A 184 -26.38 -11.11 8.30
C GLN A 184 -25.02 -11.84 8.39
N LEU A 185 -23.98 -11.17 8.90
CA LEU A 185 -22.66 -11.76 9.08
C LEU A 185 -22.72 -12.98 10.00
N ARG A 186 -23.40 -12.89 11.15
CA ARG A 186 -23.59 -14.05 12.04
C ARG A 186 -24.31 -15.20 11.35
N SER A 187 -25.31 -14.90 10.51
CA SER A 187 -26.02 -15.92 9.73
C SER A 187 -25.09 -16.63 8.74
N GLN A 188 -24.27 -15.87 8.00
CA GLN A 188 -23.24 -16.41 7.09
C GLN A 188 -22.22 -17.28 7.83
N LEU A 189 -21.86 -16.90 9.07
CA LEU A 189 -20.90 -17.62 9.91
C LEU A 189 -21.52 -18.71 10.79
N SER A 190 -22.84 -18.95 10.70
CA SER A 190 -23.57 -19.84 11.62
C SER A 190 -23.02 -21.28 11.69
N LYS A 191 -22.37 -21.74 10.61
CA LYS A 191 -21.73 -23.07 10.52
C LYS A 191 -20.23 -23.06 10.83
N ASN A 192 -19.61 -21.89 11.05
CA ASN A 192 -18.21 -21.74 11.44
C ASN A 192 -18.12 -21.10 12.83
N ALA A 193 -18.28 -21.94 13.85
CA ALA A 193 -18.29 -21.52 15.25
C ALA A 193 -16.99 -20.81 15.66
N ARG A 194 -15.85 -21.19 15.08
CA ARG A 194 -14.56 -20.56 15.36
C ARG A 194 -14.56 -19.10 14.91
N GLN A 195 -14.92 -18.84 13.66
CA GLN A 195 -14.96 -17.48 13.13
C GLN A 195 -16.04 -16.63 13.81
N LEU A 196 -17.17 -17.23 14.20
CA LEU A 196 -18.21 -16.54 14.96
C LEU A 196 -17.69 -16.02 16.32
N VAL A 197 -16.89 -16.82 17.04
CA VAL A 197 -16.26 -16.40 18.30
C VAL A 197 -15.32 -15.22 18.08
N VAL A 198 -14.52 -15.25 17.01
CA VAL A 198 -13.59 -14.15 16.68
C VAL A 198 -14.37 -12.86 16.38
N VAL A 199 -15.36 -12.92 15.49
CA VAL A 199 -16.21 -11.76 15.16
C VAL A 199 -16.90 -11.19 16.41
N ASP A 200 -17.45 -12.05 17.26
CA ASP A 200 -18.11 -11.62 18.50
C ASP A 200 -17.15 -10.97 19.51
N SER A 201 -15.87 -11.33 19.47
CA SER A 201 -14.83 -10.68 20.27
C SER A 201 -14.45 -9.32 19.69
N VAL A 202 -14.27 -9.23 18.37
CA VAL A 202 -13.90 -8.00 17.66
C VAL A 202 -14.96 -6.93 17.81
N LEU A 203 -16.24 -7.29 17.65
CA LEU A 203 -17.36 -6.35 17.75
C LEU A 203 -17.59 -5.78 19.16
N LYS A 204 -16.86 -6.25 20.18
CA LYS A 204 -16.86 -5.71 21.55
C LYS A 204 -15.69 -4.75 21.80
N LEU A 205 -14.70 -4.74 20.92
CA LEU A 205 -13.54 -3.86 21.07
C LEU A 205 -13.92 -2.41 20.76
N PRO A 206 -13.25 -1.43 21.38
CA PRO A 206 -13.31 -0.05 20.92
C PRO A 206 -12.91 0.05 19.45
N ARG A 207 -13.52 0.99 18.73
CA ARG A 207 -13.17 1.25 17.34
C ARG A 207 -11.71 1.75 17.24
N PRO A 208 -11.00 1.43 16.15
CA PRO A 208 -9.75 2.11 15.83
C PRO A 208 -9.95 3.63 15.81
N GLU A 209 -8.87 4.35 16.13
CA GLU A 209 -8.78 5.77 15.78
C GLU A 209 -8.38 5.84 14.30
N HIS A 210 -9.04 6.73 13.55
CA HIS A 210 -8.87 6.90 12.11
C HIS A 210 -8.06 8.15 11.79
#